data_AF-A0AA38F9T8-F1
#
_entry.id   AF-A0AA38F9T8-F1
#
_cell.length_a   1.000
_cell.length_b   1.000
_cell.length_c   1.000
_cell.angle_alpha   90.00
_cell.angle_beta   90.00
_cell.angle_gamma   90.00
#
_symmetry.space_group_name_H-M   'P 1'
#
loop_
_entity.id
_entity.type
_entity.pdbx_description
1 polymer ?
#
loop_
_entity_poly.entity_id
_entity_poly.type
_entity_poly.pdbx_seq_one_letter_code
_entity_poly.pdbx_strand_id
1 'polypeptide(L)'
;MILIESMQSSLQILHGVTRSKSYRAIEAEGIPYTYVCSNYFATYFVPNLGQLGLTVLLRDTGSILGDGNAKVVFVKEEDIGTFTIKAVGDPRTLNKKLYLRLPANTYSFNDL
;
A
#
# COMPACT_ATOMS: atom_id res chain seq x y z
N MET A 1 4.24 -8.89 21.82
CA MET A 1 4.22 -7.74 20.89
C MET A 1 5.41 -7.77 19.92
N ILE A 2 6.67 -7.85 20.39
CA ILE A 2 7.90 -7.87 19.55
C ILE A 2 7.95 -9.00 18.49
N LEU A 3 7.48 -10.22 18.82
CA LEU A 3 7.48 -11.36 17.88
C LEU A 3 6.52 -11.15 16.68
N ILE A 4 5.42 -10.42 16.88
CA ILE A 4 4.43 -10.18 15.82
C ILE A 4 4.99 -9.19 14.79
N GLU A 5 5.65 -8.13 15.25
CA GLU A 5 6.28 -7.10 14.39
C GLU A 5 7.44 -7.67 13.55
N SER A 6 8.24 -8.56 14.16
CA SER A 6 9.34 -9.27 13.47
C SER A 6 8.84 -10.23 12.38
N MET A 7 7.73 -10.94 12.62
CA MET A 7 7.09 -11.79 11.62
C MET A 7 6.47 -10.99 10.47
N GLN A 8 5.82 -9.86 10.75
CA GLN A 8 5.28 -8.97 9.72
C GLN A 8 6.37 -8.37 8.83
N SER A 9 7.48 -7.93 9.42
CA SER A 9 8.62 -7.38 8.69
C SER A 9 9.25 -8.43 7.76
N SER A 10 9.39 -9.67 8.25
CA SER A 10 9.92 -10.80 7.47
C SER A 10 9.01 -11.18 6.29
N LEU A 11 7.68 -11.17 6.51
CA LEU A 11 6.69 -11.46 5.47
C LEU A 11 6.67 -10.37 4.38
N GLN A 12 6.78 -9.10 4.76
CA GLN A 12 6.88 -7.99 3.80
C GLN A 12 8.13 -8.09 2.93
N ILE A 13 9.27 -8.46 3.51
CA ILE A 13 10.52 -8.68 2.76
C ILE A 13 10.34 -9.82 1.76
N LEU A 14 9.77 -10.95 2.18
CA LEU A 14 9.53 -12.10 1.30
C LEU A 14 8.58 -11.76 0.15
N HIS A 15 7.47 -11.07 0.44
CA HIS A 15 6.54 -10.58 -0.57
C HIS A 15 7.22 -9.62 -1.56
N GLY A 16 8.09 -8.73 -1.06
CA GLY A 16 8.88 -7.82 -1.88
C GLY A 16 9.79 -8.54 -2.87
N VAL A 17 10.47 -9.60 -2.41
CA VAL A 17 11.37 -10.42 -3.23
C VAL A 17 10.59 -11.17 -4.32
N THR A 18 9.47 -11.80 -3.97
CA THR A 18 8.63 -12.53 -4.94
C THR A 18 8.06 -11.60 -6.01
N ARG A 19 7.51 -10.46 -5.60
CA ARG A 19 6.98 -9.45 -6.52
C ARG A 19 8.05 -8.92 -7.49
N SER A 20 9.26 -8.67 -6.98
CA SER A 20 10.37 -8.22 -7.83
C SER A 20 10.81 -9.27 -8.85
N LYS A 21 10.68 -10.56 -8.55
CA LYS A 21 10.92 -11.64 -9.54
C LYS A 21 9.89 -11.60 -10.65
N SER A 22 8.60 -11.43 -10.32
CA SER A 22 7.53 -11.32 -11.32
C SER A 22 7.74 -10.14 -12.27
N TYR A 23 8.12 -8.96 -11.74
CA TYR A 23 8.38 -7.80 -12.59
C TYR A 23 9.51 -8.04 -13.59
N ARG A 24 10.61 -8.65 -13.14
CA ARG A 24 11.73 -8.98 -14.03
C ARG A 24 11.35 -10.00 -15.08
N ALA A 25 10.50 -10.97 -14.76
CA ALA A 25 10.00 -11.94 -15.73
C ALA A 25 9.13 -11.27 -16.80
N ILE A 26 8.19 -10.40 -16.40
CA ILE A 26 7.33 -9.64 -17.32
C ILE A 26 8.18 -8.75 -18.24
N GLU A 27 9.17 -8.05 -17.67
CA GLU A 27 10.09 -7.19 -18.42
C GLU A 27 10.97 -7.99 -19.40
N ALA A 28 11.43 -9.19 -19.01
CA ALA A 28 12.26 -10.05 -19.86
C ALA A 28 11.50 -10.63 -21.06
N GLU A 29 10.21 -10.94 -20.89
CA GLU A 29 9.33 -11.46 -21.96
C GLU A 29 8.82 -10.33 -22.90
N GLY A 30 9.14 -9.07 -22.62
CA GLY A 30 8.69 -7.93 -23.42
C GLY A 30 7.18 -7.68 -23.38
N ILE A 31 6.50 -8.19 -22.33
CA ILE A 31 5.05 -8.05 -22.19
C ILE A 31 4.72 -6.61 -21.79
N PRO A 32 3.80 -5.93 -22.50
CA PRO A 32 3.32 -4.60 -22.10
C PRO A 32 2.75 -4.60 -20.68
N TYR A 33 3.24 -3.70 -19.82
CA TYR A 33 2.84 -3.69 -18.42
C TYR A 33 2.51 -2.30 -17.89
N THR A 34 1.70 -2.28 -16.83
CA THR A 34 1.56 -1.13 -15.93
C THR A 34 1.53 -1.67 -14.51
N TYR A 35 2.47 -1.24 -13.68
CA TYR A 35 2.49 -1.62 -12.27
C TYR A 35 1.79 -0.54 -11.45
N VAL A 36 0.61 -0.86 -10.90
CA VAL A 36 -0.14 0.06 -10.06
C VAL A 36 0.29 -0.10 -8.60
N CYS A 37 0.93 0.94 -8.06
CA CYS A 37 1.29 1.07 -6.65
C CYS A 37 0.20 1.86 -5.93
N SER A 38 -0.73 1.15 -5.31
CA SER A 38 -1.93 1.71 -4.68
C SER A 38 -1.77 2.17 -3.23
N ASN A 39 -0.60 1.97 -2.61
CA ASN A 39 -0.34 2.26 -1.20
C ASN A 39 -1.31 1.54 -0.24
N TYR A 40 -1.82 2.22 0.80
CA TYR A 40 -2.64 1.62 1.84
C TYR A 40 -4.12 1.65 1.48
N PHE A 41 -4.79 0.49 1.58
CA PHE A 41 -6.23 0.34 1.39
C PHE A 41 -6.99 1.00 2.53
N ALA A 42 -7.79 2.03 2.21
CA ALA A 42 -8.42 2.85 3.23
C ALA A 42 -9.40 2.05 4.10
N THR A 43 -10.26 1.19 3.54
CA THR A 43 -11.24 0.45 4.35
C THR A 43 -10.58 -0.63 5.21
N TYR A 44 -9.41 -1.12 4.81
CA TYR A 44 -8.68 -2.10 5.60
C TYR A 44 -7.84 -1.46 6.72
N PHE A 45 -7.12 -0.38 6.40
CA PHE A 45 -6.13 0.19 7.32
C PHE A 45 -6.66 1.35 8.18
N VAL A 46 -7.62 2.15 7.71
CA VAL A 46 -8.13 3.29 8.51
C VAL A 46 -8.85 2.82 9.78
N PRO A 47 -9.68 1.75 9.78
CA PRO A 47 -10.42 1.37 10.99
C PRO A 47 -9.55 0.88 12.15
N ASN A 48 -8.37 0.33 11.90
CA ASN A 48 -7.50 -0.24 12.94
C ASN A 48 -6.08 0.33 12.93
N LEU A 49 -5.81 1.31 12.05
CA LEU A 49 -4.50 1.90 11.80
C LEU A 49 -3.38 0.84 11.60
N GLY A 50 -3.72 -0.31 11.00
CA GLY A 50 -2.78 -1.41 10.78
C GLY A 50 -2.45 -2.24 12.03
N GLN A 51 -3.19 -2.07 13.13
CA GLN A 51 -3.02 -2.88 14.34
C GLN A 51 -3.70 -4.24 14.17
N LEU A 52 -2.88 -5.29 14.22
CA LEU A 52 -3.33 -6.68 14.08
C LEU A 52 -4.19 -7.09 15.29
N GLY A 53 -5.38 -7.62 15.00
CA GLY A 53 -6.29 -8.17 16.02
C GLY A 53 -7.40 -7.24 16.49
N LEU A 54 -7.50 -6.03 15.93
CA LEU A 54 -8.56 -5.06 16.24
C LEU A 54 -9.46 -4.84 15.02
N THR A 55 -10.74 -5.14 15.18
CA THR A 55 -11.81 -4.95 14.17
C THR A 55 -12.62 -3.66 14.39
N VAL A 56 -12.32 -2.91 15.45
CA VAL A 56 -13.04 -1.71 15.87
C VAL A 56 -12.11 -0.51 15.86
N LEU A 57 -12.65 0.64 15.44
CA LEU A 57 -12.03 1.96 15.57
C LEU A 57 -11.45 2.12 16.97
N LEU A 58 -10.13 2.19 17.03
CA LEU A 58 -9.36 2.49 18.23
C LEU A 58 -9.78 3.88 18.75
N ARG A 59 -10.72 3.91 19.69
CA ARG A 59 -11.16 5.17 20.30
C ARG A 59 -10.24 5.64 21.42
N ASP A 60 -9.54 4.72 22.09
CA ASP A 60 -8.93 5.06 23.40
C ASP A 60 -7.45 4.65 23.57
N THR A 61 -6.93 3.63 22.87
CA THR A 61 -5.54 3.15 23.08
C THR A 61 -4.97 2.47 21.84
N GLY A 62 -4.53 3.25 20.87
CA GLY A 62 -3.68 2.73 19.78
C GLY A 62 -2.20 2.86 20.13
N SER A 63 -1.43 1.78 20.02
CA SER A 63 0.04 1.88 20.02
C SER A 63 0.53 2.50 18.72
N ILE A 64 1.22 3.65 18.79
CA ILE A 64 1.90 4.25 17.64
C ILE A 64 3.14 3.40 17.32
N LEU A 65 3.27 2.98 16.06
CA LEU A 65 4.46 2.29 15.58
C LEU A 65 5.56 3.34 15.28
N GLY A 66 6.69 3.26 15.99
CA GLY A 66 7.78 4.22 15.85
C GLY A 66 7.47 5.60 16.47
N ASP A 67 7.79 6.67 15.75
CA ASP A 67 7.56 8.07 16.19
C ASP A 67 6.22 8.66 15.71
N GLY A 68 5.49 7.91 14.87
CA GLY A 68 4.19 8.32 14.33
C GLY A 68 4.21 9.39 13.25
N ASN A 69 5.39 9.90 12.85
CA ASN A 69 5.51 11.01 11.88
C ASN A 69 5.62 10.55 10.41
N ALA A 70 5.82 9.24 10.19
CA ALA A 70 5.89 8.68 8.86
C ALA A 70 4.55 8.86 8.12
N LYS A 71 4.58 9.61 7.01
CA LYS A 71 3.41 9.84 6.17
C LYS A 71 3.19 8.68 5.21
N VAL A 72 1.95 8.22 5.16
CA VAL A 72 1.46 7.19 4.25
C VAL A 72 0.28 7.71 3.45
N VAL A 73 0.02 7.11 2.29
CA VAL A 73 -1.10 7.48 1.44
C VAL A 73 -2.19 6.42 1.56
N PHE A 74 -3.39 6.85 1.96
CA PHE A 74 -4.58 6.00 2.02
C PHE A 74 -5.42 6.18 0.77
N VAL A 75 -5.76 5.10 0.08
CA VAL A 75 -6.57 5.14 -1.12
C VAL A 75 -7.78 4.25 -0.94
N LYS A 76 -8.98 4.78 -1.20
CA LYS A 76 -10.20 3.99 -1.20
C LYS A 76 -10.14 2.98 -2.33
N GLU A 77 -10.61 1.77 -2.08
CA GLU A 77 -10.52 0.62 -2.97
C GLU A 77 -11.27 0.88 -4.29
N GLU A 78 -12.39 1.59 -4.23
CA GLU A 78 -13.13 2.07 -5.39
C GLU A 78 -12.28 2.99 -6.29
N ASP A 79 -11.47 3.87 -5.68
CA ASP A 79 -10.57 4.75 -6.42
C ASP A 79 -9.40 3.97 -7.03
N ILE A 80 -8.87 2.97 -6.32
CA ILE A 80 -7.83 2.08 -6.84
C ILE A 80 -8.33 1.39 -8.11
N GLY A 81 -9.54 0.84 -8.08
CA GLY A 81 -10.17 0.23 -9.26
C GLY A 81 -10.31 1.24 -10.40
N THR A 82 -10.81 2.44 -10.09
CA THR A 82 -11.00 3.52 -11.06
C THR A 82 -9.69 3.93 -11.74
N PHE A 83 -8.63 4.17 -10.97
CA PHE A 83 -7.32 4.53 -11.52
C PHE A 83 -6.67 3.38 -12.28
N THR A 84 -6.88 2.15 -11.86
CA THR A 84 -6.38 0.96 -12.56
C THR A 84 -6.99 0.85 -13.94
N ILE A 85 -8.31 0.95 -14.07
CA ILE A 85 -9.00 0.90 -15.37
C ILE A 85 -8.59 2.07 -16.26
N LYS A 86 -8.49 3.29 -15.71
CA LYS A 86 -8.00 4.46 -16.45
C LYS A 86 -6.57 4.25 -16.98
N ALA A 87 -5.73 3.54 -16.22
CA ALA A 87 -4.35 3.26 -16.61
C ALA A 87 -4.19 2.20 -17.71
N VAL A 88 -5.20 1.37 -17.97
CA VAL A 88 -5.13 0.34 -19.03
C VAL A 88 -5.09 0.97 -20.43
N GLY A 89 -5.89 2.03 -20.64
CA GLY A 89 -6.00 2.69 -21.94
C GLY A 89 -5.10 3.91 -22.13
N ASP A 90 -4.32 4.29 -21.11
CA ASP A 90 -3.49 5.50 -21.17
C ASP A 90 -2.09 5.16 -21.73
N PRO A 91 -1.67 5.72 -22.87
CA PRO A 91 -0.34 5.46 -23.41
C PRO A 91 0.79 5.96 -22.48
N ARG A 92 0.51 6.86 -21.54
CA ARG A 92 1.50 7.39 -20.58
C ARG A 92 1.90 6.38 -19.50
N THR A 93 1.10 5.33 -19.30
CA THR A 93 1.33 4.28 -18.28
C THR A 93 1.93 3.01 -18.86
N LEU A 94 2.10 2.94 -20.18
CA LEU A 94 2.73 1.81 -20.87
C LEU A 94 4.19 1.63 -20.40
N ASN A 95 4.50 0.44 -19.89
CA ASN A 95 5.79 0.06 -19.33
C ASN A 95 6.24 0.99 -18.20
N LYS A 96 5.29 1.45 -17.37
CA LYS A 96 5.54 2.35 -16.24
C LYS A 96 4.96 1.82 -14.93
N LYS A 97 5.48 2.40 -13.84
CA LYS A 97 4.93 2.27 -12.49
C LYS A 97 4.05 3.49 -12.21
N LEU A 98 2.76 3.24 -11.98
CA LEU A 98 1.80 4.27 -11.58
C LEU A 98 1.70 4.30 -10.06
N TYR A 99 2.06 5.44 -9.46
CA TYR A 99 1.95 5.64 -8.01
C TYR A 99 0.73 6.48 -7.68
N LEU A 100 -0.21 5.92 -6.89
CA LEU A 100 -1.38 6.66 -6.42
C LEU A 100 -1.01 7.51 -5.20
N ARG A 101 -0.29 8.61 -5.42
CA ARG A 101 0.11 9.57 -4.37
C ARG A 101 -0.84 10.75 -4.33
N LEU A 102 -2.03 10.54 -3.77
CA LEU A 102 -3.03 11.58 -3.60
C LEU A 102 -2.62 12.52 -2.46
N PRO A 103 -2.29 13.80 -2.71
CA PRO A 103 -1.81 14.70 -1.67
C PRO A 103 -2.81 14.90 -0.53
N ALA A 104 -4.11 14.93 -0.87
CA ALA A 104 -5.20 15.05 0.09
C ALA A 104 -5.33 13.83 1.02
N ASN A 105 -4.73 12.69 0.68
CA ASN A 105 -4.86 11.46 1.44
C ASN A 105 -3.54 11.02 2.09
N THR A 106 -2.61 11.96 2.25
CA THR A 106 -1.28 11.71 2.80
C THR A 106 -1.25 12.11 4.28
N TYR A 107 -1.30 11.12 5.17
CA TYR A 107 -1.40 11.31 6.61
C TYR A 107 -0.35 10.48 7.35
N SER A 108 0.10 10.97 8.49
CA SER A 108 0.87 10.20 9.47
C SER A 108 -0.06 9.66 10.57
N PHE A 109 0.46 8.79 11.45
CA PHE A 109 -0.32 8.35 12.63
C PHE A 109 -0.70 9.53 13.54
N ASN A 110 0.14 10.56 13.60
CA ASN A 110 -0.11 11.75 14.41
C ASN A 110 -1.12 12.72 13.77
N ASP A 111 -1.40 12.58 12.47
CA ASP A 111 -2.40 13.39 11.76
C ASP A 111 -3.82 12.80 11.82
N LEU A 112 -3.96 11.53 12.26
CA LEU A 112 -5.20 10.75 12.30
C LEU A 112 -5.76 10.63 13.72
#